data_AF-A0A812JTZ6-F1
#
_entry.id   AF-A0A812JTZ6-F1
#
_cell.length_a   1.000
_cell.length_b   1.000
_cell.length_c   1.000
_cell.angle_alpha   90.00
_cell.angle_beta   90.00
_cell.angle_gamma   90.00
#
_symmetry.space_group_name_H-M   'P 1'
#
loop_
_entity.id
_entity.type
_entity.pdbx_description
1 polymer ?
#
loop_
_entity_poly.entity_id
_entity_poly.type
_entity_poly.pdbx_seq_one_letter_code
_entity_poly.pdbx_strand_id
1 'polypeptide(L)'
;MLGPPVFRLHHGASRAWSLCRQLSTRRPQKGGAQIVVSRIGNGSSILRLTHASPVRLLPMVNSAVERSGVAWCAIGSFGGGLLAGDEVDMAVEVQPHAALTLVTQASTKVYRTDQDVKAVQRVTATIANGGLLVLAPDPLVPFASSQYSQEMRFTLKSDASDATHCSKANEMASAVIVDWLGAGRTASGERWAFDHYSSRFEFVWEGCGSRLVEALRLSKDDCKFFDNPLQSFDAFVNIFACGSRAAPVVSRIKSAALLLAARTGARVRSPASSATGDCPDAILPQLKGRAIMGVTTDEKSGCTVARLMAENSEDVYRLLHFCMEPLASCLGAEPYSDRVHGAGPFEIVQTREPQAPSTRSRKPKQAEVLELNLQHQFALCHLTDSSLPVGGFAHSGGIEAALQLGLLNRREGDVDSVDGLRNFVKMLSLSALRLQGQFLRRAYQLDRRGDSKDVWQELDAELHAHLAGGLACRASLLQGAGLSRLGRRWCELDRSGHFASVFGLLCARQAG
;
A
#
# COMPACT_ATOMS: atom_id res chain seq x y z
N MET A 1 -31.77 -30.56 9.70
CA MET A 1 -30.41 -30.64 10.30
C MET A 1 -29.54 -31.46 9.36
N LEU A 2 -28.70 -30.81 8.56
CA LEU A 2 -27.70 -31.45 7.72
C LEU A 2 -26.40 -30.66 7.92
N GLY A 3 -25.35 -31.34 8.39
CA GLY A 3 -24.06 -30.74 8.74
C GLY A 3 -23.26 -30.28 7.52
N PRO A 4 -22.22 -29.45 7.72
CA PRO A 4 -21.39 -28.95 6.63
C PRO A 4 -20.50 -30.06 6.04
N PRO A 5 -20.12 -29.95 4.74
CA PRO A 5 -19.42 -31.01 4.02
C PRO A 5 -17.94 -31.08 4.43
N VAL A 6 -17.43 -32.31 4.57
CA VAL A 6 -16.02 -32.62 4.83
C VAL A 6 -15.31 -32.84 3.49
N PHE A 7 -14.39 -31.94 3.11
CA PHE A 7 -13.51 -32.14 1.96
C PHE A 7 -12.27 -32.97 2.38
N ARG A 8 -12.05 -34.11 1.71
CA ARG A 8 -10.78 -34.86 1.77
C ARG A 8 -9.80 -34.29 0.76
N LEU A 9 -8.63 -33.84 1.23
CA LEU A 9 -7.45 -33.58 0.39
C LEU A 9 -6.35 -34.60 0.73
N HIS A 10 -5.57 -34.94 -0.30
CA HIS A 10 -4.65 -36.08 -0.38
C HIS A 10 -3.62 -36.22 0.75
N HIS A 11 -3.27 -37.48 1.02
CA HIS A 11 -2.38 -37.96 2.08
C HIS A 11 -0.97 -37.36 2.02
N GLY A 12 -0.62 -36.61 3.06
CA GLY A 12 0.73 -36.08 3.34
C GLY A 12 0.81 -35.15 4.57
N ALA A 13 -0.33 -34.71 5.11
CA ALA A 13 -0.38 -33.66 6.14
C ALA A 13 -0.88 -34.10 7.54
N SER A 14 -0.76 -35.37 7.94
CA SER A 14 -1.41 -35.84 9.19
C SER A 14 -0.62 -35.61 10.49
N ARG A 15 0.67 -35.22 10.44
CA ARG A 15 1.45 -34.93 11.66
C ARG A 15 1.50 -33.45 12.07
N ALA A 16 1.10 -32.51 11.20
CA ALA A 16 1.10 -31.08 11.50
C ALA A 16 -0.18 -30.60 12.23
N TRP A 17 -1.26 -31.40 12.23
CA TRP A 17 -2.56 -30.99 12.76
C TRP A 17 -2.73 -31.21 14.27
N SER A 18 -1.93 -32.06 14.91
CA SER A 18 -2.09 -32.38 16.34
C SER A 18 -1.44 -31.37 17.29
N LEU A 19 -0.46 -30.57 16.84
CA LEU A 19 0.15 -29.50 17.65
C LEU A 19 -0.65 -28.18 17.67
N CYS A 20 -1.69 -28.04 16.84
CA CYS A 20 -2.46 -26.79 16.71
C CYS A 20 -3.54 -26.59 17.80
N ARG A 21 -3.69 -27.52 18.77
CA ARG A 21 -4.85 -27.55 19.69
C ARG A 21 -4.71 -26.79 21.02
N GLN A 22 -3.56 -26.19 21.35
CA GLN A 22 -3.39 -25.47 22.63
C GLN A 22 -3.26 -23.95 22.46
N LEU A 23 -4.12 -23.39 21.63
CA LEU A 23 -3.93 -22.07 21.07
C LEU A 23 -5.30 -21.38 21.07
N SER A 24 -5.49 -20.43 21.99
CA SER A 24 -6.76 -19.76 22.35
C SER A 24 -7.68 -19.50 21.14
N THR A 25 -8.89 -20.08 21.16
CA THR A 25 -9.97 -19.92 20.18
C THR A 25 -10.84 -18.68 20.42
N ARG A 26 -10.40 -17.75 21.29
CA ARG A 26 -11.20 -16.57 21.65
C ARG A 26 -11.25 -15.57 20.49
N ARG A 27 -12.44 -15.03 20.22
CA ARG A 27 -12.61 -13.91 19.29
C ARG A 27 -11.72 -12.74 19.74
N PRO A 28 -11.04 -12.04 18.81
CA PRO A 28 -10.28 -10.84 19.17
C PRO A 28 -11.22 -9.80 19.78
N GLN A 29 -10.73 -9.10 20.81
CA GLN A 29 -11.42 -7.93 21.35
C GLN A 29 -11.47 -6.82 20.28
N LYS A 30 -12.41 -5.87 20.40
CA LYS A 30 -12.46 -4.69 19.51
C LYS A 30 -11.06 -4.05 19.43
N GLY A 31 -10.60 -3.75 18.22
CA GLY A 31 -9.25 -3.21 17.99
C GLY A 31 -8.11 -4.22 18.03
N GLY A 32 -8.36 -5.44 18.51
CA GLY A 32 -7.34 -6.47 18.64
C GLY A 32 -7.00 -7.14 17.31
N ALA A 33 -5.72 -7.33 17.05
CA ALA A 33 -5.21 -8.12 15.93
C ALA A 33 -4.04 -9.02 16.35
N GLN A 34 -3.93 -10.20 15.75
CA GLN A 34 -2.80 -11.10 15.94
C GLN A 34 -2.38 -11.71 14.60
N ILE A 35 -1.07 -11.70 14.33
CA ILE A 35 -0.47 -12.42 13.22
C ILE A 35 0.72 -13.26 13.73
N VAL A 36 0.73 -14.54 13.37
CA VAL A 36 1.83 -15.47 13.66
C VAL A 36 2.31 -16.07 12.36
N VAL A 37 3.59 -15.95 12.07
CA VAL A 37 4.23 -16.45 10.86
C VAL A 37 5.32 -17.46 11.22
N SER A 38 5.33 -18.58 10.52
CA SER A 38 6.31 -19.64 10.71
C SER A 38 6.88 -20.14 9.40
N ARG A 39 8.06 -20.75 9.49
CA ARG A 39 8.71 -21.38 8.35
C ARG A 39 8.09 -22.76 8.11
N ILE A 40 7.46 -22.96 6.96
CA ILE A 40 6.92 -24.24 6.50
C ILE A 40 7.64 -24.63 5.21
N GLY A 41 8.43 -25.71 5.27
CA GLY A 41 9.31 -26.11 4.15
C GLY A 41 10.33 -25.02 3.83
N ASN A 42 10.36 -24.58 2.57
CA ASN A 42 11.29 -23.56 2.10
C ASN A 42 10.74 -22.12 2.22
N GLY A 43 9.50 -21.94 2.68
CA GLY A 43 8.84 -20.63 2.75
C GLY A 43 8.27 -20.29 4.12
N SER A 44 7.73 -19.09 4.23
CA SER A 44 7.08 -18.53 5.42
C SER A 44 5.57 -18.49 5.19
N SER A 45 4.81 -19.00 6.14
CA SER A 45 3.36 -19.11 6.09
C SER A 45 2.72 -18.48 7.31
N ILE A 46 1.60 -17.80 7.11
CA ILE A 46 0.79 -17.25 8.20
C ILE A 46 0.06 -18.42 8.88
N LEU A 47 0.45 -18.75 10.12
CA LEU A 47 -0.17 -19.79 10.94
C LEU A 47 -1.43 -19.30 11.64
N ARG A 48 -1.45 -18.02 12.02
CA ARG A 48 -2.58 -17.38 12.68
C ARG A 48 -2.76 -15.98 12.15
N LEU A 49 -4.02 -15.64 11.89
CA LEU A 49 -4.45 -14.29 11.56
C LEU A 49 -5.83 -14.05 12.19
N THR A 50 -5.88 -13.18 13.19
CA THR A 50 -7.13 -12.71 13.80
C THR A 50 -7.14 -11.20 13.83
N HIS A 51 -8.31 -10.58 13.66
CA HIS A 51 -8.48 -9.15 13.79
C HIS A 51 -9.93 -8.83 14.13
N ALA A 52 -10.17 -7.67 14.74
CA ALA A 52 -11.48 -7.07 14.91
C ALA A 52 -11.41 -5.57 14.63
N SER A 53 -12.53 -5.02 14.14
CA SER A 53 -12.68 -3.59 13.89
C SER A 53 -12.17 -2.74 15.06
N PRO A 54 -11.48 -1.61 14.81
CA PRO A 54 -11.30 -0.99 13.49
C PRO A 54 -10.21 -1.59 12.60
N VAL A 55 -9.28 -2.41 13.14
CA VAL A 55 -8.18 -2.98 12.36
C VAL A 55 -8.60 -4.17 11.48
N ARG A 56 -8.01 -4.26 10.31
CA ARG A 56 -8.15 -5.38 9.38
C ARG A 56 -6.80 -5.87 8.92
N LEU A 57 -6.59 -7.18 8.98
CA LEU A 57 -5.41 -7.84 8.42
C LEU A 57 -5.81 -8.59 7.15
N LEU A 58 -5.08 -8.33 6.07
CA LEU A 58 -5.36 -8.85 4.74
C LEU A 58 -4.13 -9.57 4.19
N PRO A 59 -4.07 -10.90 4.33
CA PRO A 59 -3.04 -11.71 3.68
C PRO A 59 -3.00 -11.42 2.18
N MET A 60 -1.81 -11.13 1.67
CA MET A 60 -1.59 -10.93 0.25
C MET A 60 -1.21 -12.28 -0.37
N VAL A 61 -2.10 -12.83 -1.19
CA VAL A 61 -1.85 -14.06 -1.94
C VAL A 61 -1.76 -13.71 -3.42
N ASN A 62 -0.53 -13.68 -3.94
CA ASN A 62 -0.28 -13.53 -5.36
C ASN A 62 0.92 -14.38 -5.76
N SER A 63 1.04 -14.64 -7.06
CA SER A 63 2.05 -15.57 -7.57
C SER A 63 3.49 -15.13 -7.30
N ALA A 64 3.77 -13.82 -7.13
CA ALA A 64 5.10 -13.34 -6.77
C ALA A 64 5.43 -13.64 -5.31
N VAL A 65 4.48 -13.40 -4.40
CA VAL A 65 4.58 -13.72 -2.97
C VAL A 65 4.67 -15.23 -2.73
N GLU A 66 3.91 -16.03 -3.47
CA GLU A 66 3.99 -17.50 -3.37
C GLU A 66 5.34 -18.04 -3.84
N ARG A 67 5.90 -17.50 -4.92
CA ARG A 67 7.24 -17.87 -5.41
C ARG A 67 8.35 -17.45 -4.48
N SER A 68 8.18 -16.35 -3.74
CA SER A 68 9.20 -15.83 -2.82
C SER A 68 9.31 -16.60 -1.52
N GLY A 69 8.26 -17.35 -1.15
CA GLY A 69 8.20 -18.03 0.13
C GLY A 69 8.20 -17.07 1.32
N VAL A 70 7.64 -15.87 1.17
CA VAL A 70 7.51 -14.88 2.26
C VAL A 70 6.05 -14.57 2.55
N ALA A 71 5.70 -14.36 3.81
CA ALA A 71 4.36 -13.94 4.18
C ALA A 71 4.21 -12.42 3.98
N TRP A 72 3.23 -12.00 3.19
CA TRP A 72 2.85 -10.59 3.04
C TRP A 72 1.44 -10.37 3.60
N CYS A 73 1.25 -9.28 4.34
CA CYS A 73 -0.05 -8.91 4.89
C CYS A 73 -0.21 -7.38 4.86
N ALA A 74 -1.34 -6.93 4.33
CA ALA A 74 -1.72 -5.52 4.38
C ALA A 74 -2.55 -5.24 5.65
N ILE A 75 -2.19 -4.18 6.35
CA ILE A 75 -2.91 -3.57 7.46
C ILE A 75 -3.87 -2.53 6.87
N GLY A 76 -5.12 -2.56 7.29
CA GLY A 76 -6.10 -1.55 6.94
C GLY A 76 -7.00 -1.23 8.12
N SER A 77 -7.85 -0.23 7.94
CA SER A 77 -8.93 0.09 8.88
C SER A 77 -10.27 0.22 8.16
N PHE A 78 -11.35 0.01 8.88
CA PHE A 78 -12.70 0.26 8.37
C PHE A 78 -12.88 1.78 8.16
N GLY A 79 -13.28 2.21 6.95
CA GLY A 79 -13.44 3.65 6.64
C GLY A 79 -12.16 4.40 6.23
N GLY A 80 -11.05 3.69 6.03
CA GLY A 80 -9.81 4.26 5.46
C GLY A 80 -9.07 5.23 6.39
N GLY A 81 -9.33 5.17 7.69
CA GLY A 81 -8.67 5.96 8.73
C GLY A 81 -9.09 5.56 10.14
N LEU A 82 -8.69 6.35 11.13
CA LEU A 82 -8.98 6.20 12.54
C LEU A 82 -9.77 7.40 13.05
N LEU A 83 -10.78 7.15 13.87
CA LEU A 83 -11.59 8.15 14.55
C LEU A 83 -11.11 8.34 16.00
N ALA A 84 -11.52 9.43 16.65
CA ALA A 84 -11.26 9.63 18.07
C ALA A 84 -11.82 8.47 18.90
N GLY A 85 -11.00 7.95 19.82
CA GLY A 85 -11.34 6.80 20.66
C GLY A 85 -11.19 5.44 19.98
N ASP A 86 -10.76 5.39 18.71
CA ASP A 86 -10.33 4.12 18.11
C ASP A 86 -9.02 3.68 18.77
N GLU A 87 -9.02 2.44 19.25
CA GLU A 87 -7.82 1.75 19.74
C GLU A 87 -7.54 0.54 18.87
N VAL A 88 -6.29 0.38 18.47
CA VAL A 88 -5.79 -0.78 17.72
C VAL A 88 -4.64 -1.39 18.49
N ASP A 89 -4.77 -2.67 18.86
CA ASP A 89 -3.73 -3.42 19.57
C ASP A 89 -3.35 -4.64 18.74
N MET A 90 -2.17 -4.61 18.13
CA MET A 90 -1.67 -5.64 17.22
C MET A 90 -0.50 -6.40 17.82
N ALA A 91 -0.62 -7.73 17.87
CA ALA A 91 0.44 -8.65 18.25
C ALA A 91 1.02 -9.35 17.00
N VAL A 92 2.34 -9.29 16.84
CA VAL A 92 3.08 -9.88 15.71
C VAL A 92 4.09 -10.88 16.24
N GLU A 93 4.09 -12.10 15.70
CA GLU A 93 5.09 -13.12 16.01
C GLU A 93 5.70 -13.65 14.71
N VAL A 94 7.01 -13.46 14.57
CA VAL A 94 7.82 -14.04 13.49
C VAL A 94 8.68 -15.13 14.09
N GLN A 95 8.32 -16.39 13.83
CA GLN A 95 9.01 -17.57 14.35
C GLN A 95 10.37 -17.80 13.67
N PRO A 96 11.22 -18.72 14.17
CA PRO A 96 12.59 -18.87 13.68
C PRO A 96 12.67 -19.03 12.16
N HIS A 97 13.58 -18.25 11.57
CA HIS A 97 13.84 -18.22 10.12
C HIS A 97 12.65 -17.85 9.22
N ALA A 98 11.52 -17.41 9.78
CA ALA A 98 10.38 -16.94 9.00
C ALA A 98 10.56 -15.47 8.57
N ALA A 99 9.86 -15.05 7.53
CA ALA A 99 9.85 -13.67 7.06
C ALA A 99 8.41 -13.18 6.90
N LEU A 100 8.14 -11.99 7.44
CA LEU A 100 6.86 -11.30 7.36
C LEU A 100 7.08 -9.87 6.86
N THR A 101 6.35 -9.50 5.81
CA THR A 101 6.20 -8.11 5.36
C THR A 101 4.80 -7.60 5.68
N LEU A 102 4.74 -6.52 6.46
CA LEU A 102 3.55 -5.77 6.78
C LEU A 102 3.56 -4.46 5.98
N VAL A 103 2.54 -4.25 5.18
CA VAL A 103 2.29 -2.99 4.45
C VAL A 103 0.94 -2.42 4.85
N THR A 104 0.58 -1.23 4.39
CA THR A 104 -0.80 -0.74 4.49
C THR A 104 -1.50 -0.81 3.14
N GLN A 105 -2.83 -0.87 3.14
CA GLN A 105 -3.59 -0.78 1.89
C GLN A 105 -3.52 0.60 1.23
N ALA A 106 -3.44 1.64 2.06
CA ALA A 106 -3.35 3.04 1.68
C ALA A 106 -2.85 3.84 2.89
N SER A 107 -2.65 5.15 2.71
CA SER A 107 -2.34 6.08 3.79
C SER A 107 -3.37 5.99 4.92
N THR A 108 -2.89 5.93 6.17
CA THR A 108 -3.77 5.88 7.35
C THR A 108 -4.18 7.29 7.72
N LYS A 109 -5.46 7.64 7.55
CA LYS A 109 -5.97 8.96 7.91
C LYS A 109 -6.31 9.01 9.40
N VAL A 110 -5.97 10.09 10.09
CA VAL A 110 -6.51 10.35 11.45
C VAL A 110 -7.49 11.50 11.33
N TYR A 111 -8.77 11.23 11.55
CA TYR A 111 -9.82 12.22 11.36
C TYR A 111 -9.82 13.27 12.48
N ARG A 112 -10.36 14.44 12.15
CA ARG A 112 -10.55 15.56 13.08
C ARG A 112 -11.44 15.15 14.27
N THR A 113 -11.23 15.79 15.41
CA THR A 113 -12.07 15.59 16.59
C THR A 113 -12.20 16.87 17.39
N ASP A 114 -13.40 17.13 17.90
CA ASP A 114 -13.66 18.20 18.88
C ASP A 114 -13.56 17.67 20.33
N GLN A 115 -13.37 16.36 20.48
CA GLN A 115 -13.21 15.69 21.76
C GLN A 115 -11.74 15.63 22.15
N ASP A 116 -11.45 15.74 23.45
CA ASP A 116 -10.12 15.51 24.00
C ASP A 116 -9.79 14.01 24.13
N VAL A 117 -9.92 13.31 23.00
CA VAL A 117 -9.75 11.85 22.91
C VAL A 117 -8.92 11.55 21.67
N LYS A 118 -7.82 10.81 21.88
CA LYS A 118 -6.90 10.40 20.83
C LYS A 118 -7.29 9.05 20.21
N ALA A 119 -6.95 8.88 18.94
CA ALA A 119 -6.82 7.56 18.35
C ALA A 119 -5.50 6.93 18.78
N VAL A 120 -5.50 5.63 19.07
CA VAL A 120 -4.31 4.91 19.58
C VAL A 120 -4.01 3.68 18.73
N GLN A 121 -2.73 3.51 18.38
CA GLN A 121 -2.22 2.29 17.75
C GLN A 121 -1.06 1.72 18.56
N ARG A 122 -1.17 0.46 18.97
CA ARG A 122 -0.13 -0.29 19.66
C ARG A 122 0.27 -1.50 18.82
N VAL A 123 1.56 -1.67 18.57
CA VAL A 123 2.11 -2.84 17.90
C VAL A 123 3.16 -3.48 18.81
N THR A 124 2.98 -4.75 19.15
CA THR A 124 3.99 -5.53 19.86
C THR A 124 4.44 -6.68 18.95
N ALA A 125 5.72 -6.70 18.60
CA ALA A 125 6.30 -7.68 17.69
C ALA A 125 7.43 -8.45 18.35
N THR A 126 7.42 -9.78 18.23
CA THR A 126 8.53 -10.65 18.61
C THR A 126 9.11 -11.30 17.36
N ILE A 127 10.40 -11.11 17.13
CA ILE A 127 11.14 -11.67 16.00
C ILE A 127 12.17 -12.67 16.54
N ALA A 128 11.99 -13.93 16.20
CA ALA A 128 12.89 -15.01 16.59
C ALA A 128 14.17 -15.06 15.73
N ASN A 129 15.13 -15.87 16.15
CA ASN A 129 16.43 -16.05 15.47
C ASN A 129 16.26 -16.38 13.98
N GLY A 130 17.05 -15.71 13.13
CA GLY A 130 16.98 -15.75 11.67
C GLY A 130 15.69 -15.17 11.06
N GLY A 131 14.74 -14.74 11.90
CA GLY A 131 13.48 -14.13 11.49
C GLY A 131 13.68 -12.74 10.89
N LEU A 132 12.78 -12.33 9.99
CA LEU A 132 12.76 -11.00 9.41
C LEU A 132 11.36 -10.40 9.49
N LEU A 133 11.24 -9.23 10.11
CA LEU A 133 10.06 -8.38 10.03
C LEU A 133 10.35 -7.15 9.19
N VAL A 134 9.54 -6.91 8.16
CA VAL A 134 9.54 -5.66 7.39
C VAL A 134 8.21 -4.96 7.63
N LEU A 135 8.21 -3.77 8.21
CA LEU A 135 7.03 -2.92 8.34
C LEU A 135 7.22 -1.70 7.43
N ALA A 136 6.48 -1.67 6.33
CA ALA A 136 6.59 -0.69 5.26
C ALA A 136 5.22 -0.06 4.94
N PRO A 137 4.67 0.79 5.83
CA PRO A 137 3.39 1.45 5.63
C PRO A 137 3.48 2.66 4.68
N ASP A 138 2.35 3.00 4.07
CA ASP A 138 2.05 4.32 3.51
C ASP A 138 1.95 5.37 4.64
N PRO A 139 1.99 6.69 4.35
CA PRO A 139 2.01 7.71 5.39
C PRO A 139 0.80 7.68 6.31
N LEU A 140 1.03 8.01 7.58
CA LEU A 140 0.00 8.55 8.46
C LEU A 140 -0.34 9.98 8.03
N VAL A 141 -1.62 10.24 7.80
CA VAL A 141 -2.13 11.55 7.36
C VAL A 141 -3.05 12.11 8.44
N PRO A 142 -2.51 12.88 9.41
CA PRO A 142 -3.31 13.51 10.45
C PRO A 142 -4.06 14.71 9.89
N PHE A 143 -5.38 14.76 10.08
CA PHE A 143 -6.21 15.91 9.67
C PHE A 143 -6.06 17.06 10.66
N ALA A 144 -6.50 18.26 10.25
CA ALA A 144 -6.58 19.39 11.17
C ALA A 144 -7.38 19.00 12.44
N SER A 145 -6.87 19.40 13.61
CA SER A 145 -7.45 19.08 14.92
C SER A 145 -7.65 17.59 15.21
N SER A 146 -6.80 16.73 14.66
CA SER A 146 -6.73 15.32 15.06
C SER A 146 -5.77 15.13 16.24
N GLN A 147 -5.99 14.04 16.98
CA GLN A 147 -5.15 13.61 18.09
C GLN A 147 -4.77 12.14 17.92
N TYR A 148 -3.48 11.83 17.91
CA TYR A 148 -2.97 10.48 17.63
C TYR A 148 -1.81 10.07 18.52
N SER A 149 -1.79 8.80 18.93
CA SER A 149 -0.68 8.18 19.67
C SER A 149 -0.35 6.81 19.11
N GLN A 150 0.91 6.59 18.73
CA GLN A 150 1.42 5.28 18.36
C GLN A 150 2.52 4.79 19.31
N GLU A 151 2.46 3.52 19.66
CA GLU A 151 3.46 2.81 20.46
C GLU A 151 3.82 1.50 19.77
N MET A 152 5.07 1.36 19.33
CA MET A 152 5.56 0.15 18.68
C MET A 152 6.73 -0.44 19.46
N ARG A 153 6.60 -1.69 19.87
CA ARG A 153 7.63 -2.44 20.58
C ARG A 153 8.05 -3.67 19.79
N PHE A 154 9.34 -3.77 19.51
CA PHE A 154 9.97 -4.85 18.77
C PHE A 154 10.97 -5.57 19.66
N THR A 155 10.71 -6.83 19.93
CA THR A 155 11.61 -7.73 20.65
C THR A 155 12.36 -8.60 19.63
N LEU A 156 13.66 -8.36 19.50
CA LEU A 156 14.56 -9.11 18.63
C LEU A 156 15.29 -10.16 19.49
N LYS A 157 15.09 -11.44 19.18
CA LYS A 157 15.81 -12.53 19.85
C LYS A 157 17.25 -12.60 19.34
N SER A 158 18.18 -12.83 20.27
CA SER A 158 19.58 -13.11 20.00
C SER A 158 20.05 -14.24 20.92
N ASP A 159 20.60 -15.31 20.34
CA ASP A 159 21.30 -16.34 21.13
C ASP A 159 22.71 -15.89 21.55
N ALA A 160 23.21 -14.79 21.00
CA ALA A 160 24.52 -14.24 21.34
C ALA A 160 24.42 -13.19 22.45
N SER A 161 25.34 -13.29 23.42
CA SER A 161 25.53 -12.33 24.51
C SER A 161 26.13 -10.99 24.06
N ASP A 162 26.72 -10.94 22.86
CA ASP A 162 27.33 -9.76 22.27
C ASP A 162 26.99 -9.69 20.77
N ALA A 163 26.31 -8.60 20.33
CA ALA A 163 25.88 -8.41 18.95
C ALA A 163 27.06 -8.23 17.98
N THR A 164 28.24 -7.90 18.51
CA THR A 164 29.44 -7.54 17.76
C THR A 164 30.30 -8.76 17.38
N HIS A 165 30.13 -9.91 18.06
CA HIS A 165 30.98 -11.09 17.94
C HIS A 165 30.23 -12.41 17.64
N CYS A 166 29.05 -12.34 17.04
CA CYS A 166 28.36 -13.55 16.58
C CYS A 166 28.98 -14.03 15.26
N SER A 167 29.78 -15.11 15.30
CA SER A 167 30.40 -15.75 14.14
C SER A 167 29.41 -16.32 13.11
N LYS A 168 28.11 -16.26 13.41
CA LYS A 168 27.01 -16.65 12.53
C LYS A 168 26.02 -15.50 12.34
N ALA A 169 26.44 -14.47 11.60
CA ALA A 169 25.60 -13.31 11.29
C ALA A 169 24.20 -13.67 10.75
N ASN A 170 24.03 -14.81 10.07
CA ASN A 170 22.75 -15.24 9.48
C ASN A 170 21.71 -15.83 10.46
N GLU A 171 22.03 -15.98 11.75
CA GLU A 171 21.12 -16.57 12.74
C GLU A 171 20.44 -15.51 13.64
N MET A 172 20.76 -14.22 13.53
CA MET A 172 20.14 -13.16 14.34
C MET A 172 18.79 -12.69 13.80
N ALA A 173 17.87 -12.30 14.70
CA ALA A 173 16.63 -11.62 14.32
C ALA A 173 16.93 -10.29 13.59
N SER A 174 16.14 -9.98 12.56
CA SER A 174 16.27 -8.76 11.77
C SER A 174 14.95 -8.02 11.64
N ALA A 175 15.01 -6.69 11.59
CA ALA A 175 13.85 -5.82 11.43
C ALA A 175 14.17 -4.63 10.52
N VAL A 176 13.26 -4.33 9.60
CA VAL A 176 13.28 -3.09 8.81
C VAL A 176 11.93 -2.38 8.98
N ILE A 177 11.92 -1.28 9.71
CA ILE A 177 10.69 -0.59 10.14
C ILE A 177 10.69 0.83 9.59
N VAL A 178 9.59 1.23 8.95
CA VAL A 178 9.37 2.60 8.48
C VAL A 178 8.26 3.23 9.33
N ASP A 179 8.57 4.38 9.93
CA ASP A 179 7.61 5.31 10.53
C ASP A 179 7.48 6.50 9.59
N TRP A 180 6.29 6.76 9.06
CA TRP A 180 6.06 7.83 8.09
C TRP A 180 4.91 8.73 8.55
N LEU A 181 5.28 9.92 9.03
CA LEU A 181 4.35 11.00 9.32
C LEU A 181 4.25 11.95 8.11
N GLY A 182 3.07 12.03 7.49
CA GLY A 182 2.74 13.06 6.52
C GLY A 182 2.33 14.36 7.22
N ALA A 183 2.52 15.50 6.55
CA ALA A 183 2.13 16.81 7.08
C ALA A 183 0.60 16.99 7.23
N GLY A 184 -0.22 16.10 6.66
CA GLY A 184 -1.68 16.19 6.69
C GLY A 184 -2.27 16.29 5.28
N ARG A 185 -3.41 16.95 5.14
CA ARG A 185 -4.04 17.17 3.82
C ARG A 185 -3.49 18.42 3.16
N THR A 186 -2.25 18.32 2.68
CA THR A 186 -1.52 19.45 2.07
C THR A 186 -2.27 20.07 0.89
N ALA A 187 -2.93 19.26 0.07
CA ALA A 187 -3.77 19.73 -1.03
C ALA A 187 -5.04 20.48 -0.58
N SER A 188 -5.44 20.38 0.69
CA SER A 188 -6.51 21.16 1.32
C SER A 188 -5.97 22.32 2.17
N GLY A 189 -4.67 22.63 2.09
CA GLY A 189 -4.01 23.63 2.92
C GLY A 189 -3.82 23.21 4.38
N GLU A 190 -4.16 21.97 4.75
CA GLU A 190 -4.00 21.46 6.11
C GLU A 190 -2.62 20.85 6.26
N ARG A 191 -1.72 21.63 6.82
CA ARG A 191 -0.31 21.27 6.96
C ARG A 191 0.13 21.43 8.40
N TRP A 192 0.60 20.34 8.99
CA TRP A 192 0.99 20.21 10.39
C TRP A 192 -0.08 20.77 11.34
N ALA A 193 -1.36 20.60 10.97
CA ALA A 193 -2.50 21.26 11.59
C ALA A 193 -3.23 20.42 12.65
N PHE A 194 -2.70 19.24 12.99
CA PHE A 194 -3.22 18.39 14.04
C PHE A 194 -3.00 19.01 15.42
N ASP A 195 -3.78 18.61 16.41
CA ASP A 195 -3.65 19.13 17.77
C ASP A 195 -2.58 18.36 18.54
N HIS A 196 -2.51 17.02 18.36
CA HIS A 196 -1.52 16.18 19.02
C HIS A 196 -1.08 14.99 18.17
N TYR A 197 0.23 14.76 18.13
CA TYR A 197 0.84 13.54 17.60
C TYR A 197 1.93 13.07 18.56
N SER A 198 1.89 11.79 18.93
CA SER A 198 3.00 11.14 19.62
C SER A 198 3.34 9.81 18.99
N SER A 199 4.61 9.56 18.73
CA SER A 199 5.13 8.25 18.35
C SER A 199 6.21 7.78 19.28
N ARG A 200 6.20 6.47 19.59
CA ARG A 200 7.20 5.84 20.41
C ARG A 200 7.56 4.48 19.82
N PHE A 201 8.82 4.32 19.43
CA PHE A 201 9.39 3.07 18.94
C PHE A 201 10.39 2.53 19.96
N GLU A 202 10.27 1.25 20.27
CA GLU A 202 11.15 0.56 21.20
C GLU A 202 11.67 -0.72 20.57
N PHE A 203 12.99 -0.85 20.51
CA PHE A 203 13.67 -2.07 20.09
C PHE A 203 14.40 -2.67 21.28
N VAL A 204 14.14 -3.94 21.57
CA VAL A 204 14.74 -4.68 22.68
C VAL A 204 15.45 -5.90 22.11
N TRP A 205 16.76 -6.00 22.32
CA TRP A 205 17.53 -7.18 21.95
C TRP A 205 17.63 -8.12 23.14
N GLU A 206 16.78 -9.13 23.15
CA GLU A 206 16.80 -10.17 24.19
C GLU A 206 18.03 -11.05 23.98
N GLY A 207 18.88 -11.15 25.01
CA GLY A 207 20.18 -11.83 24.97
C GLY A 207 21.31 -10.91 25.45
N CYS A 208 21.45 -9.73 24.83
CA CYS A 208 22.46 -8.73 25.22
C CYS A 208 21.90 -7.61 26.12
N GLY A 209 20.58 -7.49 26.25
CA GLY A 209 19.94 -6.47 27.09
C GLY A 209 19.97 -5.05 26.52
N SER A 210 20.47 -4.88 25.29
CA SER A 210 20.45 -3.60 24.58
C SER A 210 19.02 -3.15 24.29
N ARG A 211 18.80 -1.83 24.34
CA ARG A 211 17.52 -1.20 24.08
C ARG A 211 17.73 0.10 23.31
N LEU A 212 16.96 0.28 22.25
CA LEU A 212 16.89 1.54 21.49
C LEU A 212 15.48 2.10 21.62
N VAL A 213 15.39 3.40 21.89
CA VAL A 213 14.13 4.13 22.01
C VAL A 213 14.20 5.35 21.11
N GLU A 214 13.21 5.47 20.22
CA GLU A 214 12.91 6.70 19.48
C GLU A 214 11.53 7.19 19.91
N ALA A 215 11.41 8.47 20.22
CA ALA A 215 10.18 9.04 20.74
C ALA A 215 10.02 10.48 20.24
N LEU A 216 8.92 10.72 19.55
CA LEU A 216 8.56 12.01 19.01
C LEU A 216 7.22 12.45 19.58
N ARG A 217 7.16 13.69 20.06
CA ARG A 217 5.91 14.33 20.48
C ARG A 217 5.81 15.67 19.79
N LEU A 218 4.70 15.90 19.10
CA LEU A 218 4.38 17.14 18.42
C LEU A 218 3.01 17.62 18.88
N SER A 219 2.93 18.87 19.30
CA SER A 219 1.68 19.59 19.48
C SER A 219 1.48 20.57 18.32
N LYS A 220 0.25 21.08 18.19
CA LYS A 220 -0.07 22.12 17.21
C LYS A 220 0.88 23.31 17.26
N ASP A 221 1.25 23.74 18.46
CA ASP A 221 2.06 24.94 18.66
C ASP A 221 3.53 24.73 18.28
N ASP A 222 4.04 23.50 18.42
CA ASP A 222 5.38 23.12 17.92
C ASP A 222 5.47 23.24 16.39
N CYS A 223 4.31 23.16 15.70
CA CYS A 223 4.21 23.21 14.25
C CYS A 223 3.93 24.61 13.68
N LYS A 224 3.53 25.59 14.50
CA LYS A 224 3.04 26.92 14.07
C LYS A 224 4.12 27.98 13.83
N PHE A 225 5.40 27.70 14.11
CA PHE A 225 6.43 28.72 13.94
C PHE A 225 6.62 29.11 12.46
N PHE A 226 6.30 30.38 12.13
CA PHE A 226 6.78 31.04 10.93
C PHE A 226 8.33 30.97 10.96
N ASP A 227 8.94 30.58 9.84
CA ASP A 227 10.35 30.18 9.66
C ASP A 227 10.74 28.74 10.07
N ASN A 228 9.79 27.87 10.48
CA ASN A 228 10.14 26.48 10.75
C ASN A 228 10.46 25.71 9.45
N PRO A 229 11.66 25.11 9.28
CA PRO A 229 11.99 24.26 8.14
C PRO A 229 10.97 23.15 7.88
N LEU A 230 10.24 22.68 8.91
CA LEU A 230 9.15 21.71 8.78
C LEU A 230 8.03 22.20 7.83
N GLN A 231 7.76 23.50 7.78
CA GLN A 231 6.80 24.09 6.85
C GLN A 231 7.30 24.11 5.39
N SER A 232 8.51 23.64 5.11
CA SER A 232 8.93 23.34 3.74
C SER A 232 8.74 21.87 3.36
N PHE A 233 8.60 20.97 4.34
CA PHE A 233 8.52 19.52 4.10
C PHE A 233 7.11 18.90 4.23
N ASP A 234 6.76 18.08 3.23
CA ASP A 234 5.62 17.16 3.09
C ASP A 234 5.56 16.02 4.12
N ALA A 235 6.72 15.59 4.58
CA ALA A 235 6.87 14.33 5.28
C ALA A 235 8.06 14.32 6.23
N PHE A 236 7.91 13.57 7.31
CA PHE A 236 8.95 13.17 8.24
C PHE A 236 8.95 11.65 8.37
N VAL A 237 10.10 11.01 8.15
CA VAL A 237 10.21 9.56 8.06
C VAL A 237 11.39 9.06 8.89
N ASN A 238 11.14 8.07 9.73
CA ASN A 238 12.21 7.28 10.36
C ASN A 238 12.29 5.91 9.69
N ILE A 239 13.51 5.47 9.36
CA ILE A 239 13.79 4.12 8.89
C ILE A 239 14.71 3.46 9.91
N PHE A 240 14.24 2.37 10.53
CA PHE A 240 15.04 1.55 11.44
C PHE A 240 15.46 0.28 10.70
N ALA A 241 16.75 0.00 10.66
CA ALA A 241 17.31 -1.19 10.03
C ALA A 241 18.22 -1.90 11.04
N CYS A 242 17.75 -3.01 11.59
CA CYS A 242 18.44 -3.78 12.61
C CYS A 242 18.66 -5.24 12.16
N GLY A 243 19.82 -5.82 12.52
CA GLY A 243 20.17 -7.20 12.21
C GLY A 243 20.80 -7.42 10.82
N SER A 244 21.38 -8.59 10.62
CA SER A 244 22.18 -8.91 9.43
C SER A 244 21.40 -8.89 8.12
N ARG A 245 20.13 -9.34 8.12
CA ARG A 245 19.28 -9.33 6.92
C ARG A 245 18.88 -7.91 6.51
N ALA A 246 19.10 -6.91 7.37
CA ALA A 246 18.91 -5.50 7.05
C ALA A 246 20.20 -4.80 6.53
N ALA A 247 21.36 -5.46 6.55
CA ALA A 247 22.63 -4.85 6.14
C ALA A 247 22.62 -4.26 4.71
N PRO A 248 22.00 -4.92 3.70
CA PRO A 248 21.88 -4.32 2.36
C PRO A 248 21.08 -3.01 2.35
N VAL A 249 20.04 -2.91 3.20
CA VAL A 249 19.25 -1.69 3.38
C VAL A 249 20.08 -0.60 4.05
N VAL A 250 20.88 -0.94 5.06
CA VAL A 250 21.81 -0.01 5.72
C VAL A 250 22.79 0.60 4.70
N SER A 251 23.33 -0.21 3.79
CA SER A 251 24.23 0.25 2.73
C SER A 251 23.55 1.26 1.79
N ARG A 252 22.32 0.97 1.36
CA ARG A 252 21.54 1.91 0.52
C ARG A 252 21.14 3.18 1.26
N ILE A 253 20.77 3.09 2.54
CA ILE A 253 20.47 4.26 3.39
C ILE A 253 21.70 5.20 3.47
N LYS A 254 22.88 4.64 3.76
CA LYS A 254 24.12 5.43 3.85
C LYS A 254 24.44 6.07 2.50
N SER A 255 24.28 5.32 1.41
CA SER A 255 24.48 5.83 0.05
C SER A 255 23.50 6.97 -0.29
N ALA A 256 22.21 6.82 0.01
CA ALA A 256 21.21 7.86 -0.19
C ALA A 256 21.54 9.14 0.57
N ALA A 257 21.93 9.02 1.85
CA ALA A 257 22.32 10.17 2.66
C ALA A 257 23.53 10.92 2.10
N LEU A 258 24.57 10.19 1.67
CA LEU A 258 25.75 10.79 1.04
C LEU A 258 25.40 11.52 -0.26
N LEU A 259 24.59 10.90 -1.12
CA LEU A 259 24.20 11.51 -2.39
C LEU A 259 23.28 12.72 -2.20
N LEU A 260 22.38 12.70 -1.21
CA LEU A 260 21.55 13.84 -0.84
C LEU A 260 22.40 15.00 -0.30
N ALA A 261 23.37 14.70 0.56
CA ALA A 261 24.31 15.70 1.07
C ALA A 261 25.14 16.35 -0.06
N ALA A 262 25.63 15.53 -1.00
CA ALA A 262 26.36 16.02 -2.17
C ALA A 262 25.49 16.93 -3.06
N ARG A 263 24.21 16.59 -3.27
CA ARG A 263 23.26 17.42 -4.02
C ARG A 263 23.00 18.78 -3.36
N THR A 264 23.13 18.88 -2.05
CA THR A 264 23.06 20.15 -1.30
C THR A 264 24.39 20.91 -1.24
N GLY A 265 25.42 20.47 -1.97
CA GLY A 265 26.72 21.15 -2.06
C GLY A 265 27.73 20.76 -0.98
N ALA A 266 27.46 19.73 -0.17
CA ALA A 266 28.42 19.23 0.79
C ALA A 266 29.61 18.56 0.07
N ARG A 267 30.83 18.82 0.53
CA ARG A 267 32.02 18.07 0.08
C ARG A 267 31.99 16.68 0.70
N VAL A 268 31.43 15.73 -0.03
CA VAL A 268 31.43 14.33 0.36
C VAL A 268 32.72 13.70 -0.14
N ARG A 269 33.45 13.01 0.75
CA ARG A 269 34.58 12.19 0.34
C ARG A 269 33.99 11.00 -0.43
N SER A 270 34.16 10.98 -1.76
CA SER A 270 33.85 9.76 -2.53
C SER A 270 34.60 8.61 -1.87
N PRO A 271 33.95 7.45 -1.65
CA PRO A 271 34.68 6.26 -1.25
C PRO A 271 35.65 5.96 -2.40
N ALA A 272 36.91 6.34 -2.22
CA ALA A 272 37.97 5.98 -3.14
C ALA A 272 38.03 4.46 -3.14
N SER A 273 37.57 3.83 -4.23
CA SER A 273 37.85 2.46 -4.65
C SER A 273 38.45 1.57 -3.54
N SER A 274 37.70 1.31 -2.48
CA SER A 274 38.12 0.36 -1.45
C SER A 274 37.83 -1.01 -2.02
N ALA A 275 38.87 -1.85 -2.06
CA ALA A 275 38.91 -3.18 -2.67
C ALA A 275 38.03 -4.25 -1.97
N THR A 276 36.87 -3.87 -1.48
CA THR A 276 35.83 -4.75 -0.91
C THR A 276 34.51 -4.35 -1.57
N GLY A 277 33.97 -5.23 -2.40
CA GLY A 277 32.92 -4.90 -3.38
C GLY A 277 31.56 -4.53 -2.80
N ASP A 278 31.39 -3.25 -2.42
CA ASP A 278 30.11 -2.71 -1.98
C ASP A 278 29.61 -1.57 -2.88
N CYS A 279 28.42 -1.83 -3.44
CA CYS A 279 27.52 -1.00 -4.25
C CYS A 279 28.03 -0.51 -5.62
N PRO A 280 27.52 -1.06 -6.76
CA PRO A 280 27.72 -0.45 -8.07
C PRO A 280 27.06 0.93 -8.11
N ASP A 281 27.65 1.87 -8.86
CA ASP A 281 27.19 3.24 -9.17
C ASP A 281 25.72 3.53 -8.81
N ALA A 282 25.46 3.78 -7.53
CA ALA A 282 24.09 3.96 -7.06
C ALA A 282 23.68 5.39 -7.38
N ILE A 283 22.87 5.56 -8.42
CA ILE A 283 22.33 6.86 -8.83
C ILE A 283 21.05 7.12 -8.03
N LEU A 284 20.97 8.28 -7.37
CA LEU A 284 19.73 8.70 -6.70
C LEU A 284 18.58 8.77 -7.71
N PRO A 285 17.36 8.39 -7.30
CA PRO A 285 16.19 8.60 -8.14
C PRO A 285 15.96 10.10 -8.39
N GLN A 286 15.28 10.42 -9.49
CA GLN A 286 14.91 11.79 -9.80
C GLN A 286 13.91 12.32 -8.75
N LEU A 287 14.36 13.29 -7.95
CA LEU A 287 13.52 13.95 -6.94
C LEU A 287 12.97 15.27 -7.48
N LYS A 288 11.69 15.53 -7.22
CA LYS A 288 11.00 16.76 -7.62
C LYS A 288 11.36 17.94 -6.72
N GLY A 289 11.43 17.71 -5.41
CA GLY A 289 11.75 18.73 -4.41
C GLY A 289 13.04 18.41 -3.64
N ARG A 290 13.28 19.21 -2.61
CA ARG A 290 14.38 18.99 -1.65
C ARG A 290 14.06 17.79 -0.76
N ALA A 291 15.08 16.98 -0.51
CA ALA A 291 15.05 15.97 0.53
C ALA A 291 16.35 16.03 1.34
N ILE A 292 16.25 15.82 2.65
CA ILE A 292 17.38 15.78 3.57
C ILE A 292 17.30 14.49 4.39
N MET A 293 18.45 13.84 4.58
CA MET A 293 18.52 12.60 5.33
C MET A 293 19.71 12.62 6.29
N GLY A 294 19.44 12.35 7.57
CA GLY A 294 20.46 12.08 8.58
C GLY A 294 20.49 10.59 8.91
N VAL A 295 21.67 10.02 9.11
CA VAL A 295 21.84 8.59 9.42
C VAL A 295 22.70 8.44 10.67
N THR A 296 22.28 7.59 11.58
CA THR A 296 23.02 7.25 12.79
C THR A 296 23.00 5.73 12.96
N THR A 297 24.15 5.12 13.23
CA THR A 297 24.24 3.70 13.60
C THR A 297 24.62 3.62 15.07
N ASP A 298 23.82 2.93 15.87
CA ASP A 298 24.18 2.62 17.25
C ASP A 298 25.12 1.42 17.27
N GLU A 299 26.34 1.63 17.77
CA GLU A 299 27.39 0.60 17.77
C GLU A 299 27.04 -0.59 18.67
N LYS A 300 26.28 -0.36 19.77
CA LYS A 300 25.94 -1.41 20.74
C LYS A 300 24.89 -2.38 20.23
N SER A 301 23.84 -1.86 19.59
CA SER A 301 22.78 -2.69 19.01
C SER A 301 23.04 -3.09 17.56
N GLY A 302 23.95 -2.41 16.87
CA GLY A 302 24.15 -2.52 15.43
C GLY A 302 22.98 -1.96 14.61
N CYS A 303 21.98 -1.34 15.24
CA CYS A 303 20.82 -0.81 14.52
C CYS A 303 21.14 0.56 13.91
N THR A 304 20.74 0.73 12.65
CA THR A 304 20.85 2.01 11.94
C THR A 304 19.48 2.70 11.89
N VAL A 305 19.46 3.98 12.26
CA VAL A 305 18.29 4.86 12.18
C VAL A 305 18.58 5.95 11.16
N ALA A 306 17.73 6.05 10.14
CA ALA A 306 17.74 7.16 9.19
C ALA A 306 16.52 8.05 9.43
N ARG A 307 16.73 9.37 9.43
CA ARG A 307 15.68 10.38 9.52
C ARG A 307 15.65 11.14 8.21
N LEU A 308 14.53 11.07 7.51
CA LEU A 308 14.31 11.65 6.20
C LEU A 308 13.20 12.69 6.27
N MET A 309 13.45 13.83 5.64
CA MET A 309 12.44 14.82 5.34
C MET A 309 12.44 15.13 3.85
N ALA A 310 11.26 15.30 3.26
CA ALA A 310 11.12 15.61 1.84
C ALA A 310 9.97 16.58 1.60
N GLU A 311 10.15 17.48 0.63
CA GLU A 311 9.14 18.49 0.26
C GLU A 311 7.89 17.84 -0.31
N ASN A 312 8.04 16.67 -0.96
CA ASN A 312 6.93 15.93 -1.54
C ASN A 312 6.89 14.49 -1.01
N SER A 313 5.70 13.97 -0.71
CA SER A 313 5.50 12.56 -0.34
C SER A 313 5.94 11.59 -1.45
N GLU A 314 5.86 12.01 -2.72
CA GLU A 314 6.34 11.22 -3.86
C GLU A 314 7.86 11.00 -3.82
N ASP A 315 8.63 12.00 -3.39
CA ASP A 315 10.08 11.89 -3.25
C ASP A 315 10.45 10.92 -2.11
N VAL A 316 9.61 10.84 -1.07
CA VAL A 316 9.73 9.81 -0.03
C VAL A 316 9.53 8.41 -0.60
N TYR A 317 8.49 8.17 -1.41
CA TYR A 317 8.29 6.84 -2.03
C TYR A 317 9.51 6.42 -2.87
N ARG A 318 10.07 7.33 -3.67
CA ARG A 318 11.29 7.06 -4.46
C ARG A 318 12.48 6.72 -3.58
N LEU A 319 12.70 7.46 -2.50
CA LEU A 319 13.81 7.23 -1.59
C LEU A 319 13.63 5.95 -0.75
N LEU A 320 12.42 5.66 -0.28
CA LEU A 320 12.11 4.42 0.42
C LEU A 320 12.28 3.20 -0.48
N HIS A 321 11.79 3.28 -1.72
CA HIS A 321 12.00 2.25 -2.73
C HIS A 321 13.51 2.02 -2.97
N PHE A 322 14.28 3.08 -3.22
CA PHE A 322 15.73 2.98 -3.39
C PHE A 322 16.44 2.35 -2.17
N CYS A 323 16.06 2.74 -0.96
CA CYS A 323 16.64 2.19 0.27
C CYS A 323 16.30 0.71 0.50
N MET A 324 15.08 0.30 0.12
CA MET A 324 14.54 -1.04 0.43
C MET A 324 14.60 -2.02 -0.74
N GLU A 325 14.94 -1.57 -1.96
CA GLU A 325 15.16 -2.38 -3.16
C GLU A 325 15.96 -3.67 -2.87
N PRO A 326 17.07 -3.67 -2.11
CA PRO A 326 17.85 -4.89 -1.88
C PRO A 326 17.06 -6.03 -1.20
N LEU A 327 15.98 -5.71 -0.48
CA LEU A 327 15.13 -6.70 0.16
C LEU A 327 14.34 -7.54 -0.86
N ALA A 328 14.25 -7.13 -2.12
CA ALA A 328 13.56 -7.89 -3.17
C ALA A 328 14.07 -9.34 -3.27
N SER A 329 15.37 -9.55 -3.12
CA SER A 329 15.98 -10.88 -3.08
C SER A 329 15.44 -11.77 -1.96
N CYS A 330 15.09 -11.16 -0.82
CA CYS A 330 14.62 -11.85 0.38
C CYS A 330 13.09 -11.95 0.46
N LEU A 331 12.36 -10.99 -0.12
CA LEU A 331 10.90 -10.87 -0.02
C LEU A 331 10.17 -11.33 -1.30
N GLY A 332 10.91 -11.46 -2.41
CA GLY A 332 10.48 -11.70 -3.79
C GLY A 332 9.52 -10.68 -4.39
N ALA A 333 9.44 -9.51 -3.77
CA ALA A 333 8.90 -8.29 -4.33
C ALA A 333 9.64 -7.08 -3.75
N GLU A 334 9.77 -6.03 -4.54
CA GLU A 334 10.42 -4.78 -4.14
C GLU A 334 9.46 -3.92 -3.31
N PRO A 335 9.79 -3.59 -2.05
CA PRO A 335 9.00 -2.66 -1.27
C PRO A 335 8.84 -1.31 -1.97
N TYR A 336 7.63 -0.74 -1.93
CA TYR A 336 7.22 0.54 -2.54
C TYR A 336 7.36 0.66 -4.07
N SER A 337 7.76 -0.39 -4.78
CA SER A 337 7.89 -0.36 -6.25
C SER A 337 6.57 0.00 -6.97
N ASP A 338 5.44 -0.41 -6.41
CA ASP A 338 4.10 -0.12 -6.92
C ASP A 338 3.59 1.29 -6.59
N ARG A 339 4.31 2.02 -5.73
CA ARG A 339 4.00 3.40 -5.31
C ARG A 339 4.83 4.46 -6.04
N VAL A 340 5.93 4.06 -6.68
CA VAL A 340 6.72 4.98 -7.50
C VAL A 340 6.02 5.20 -8.83
N HIS A 341 5.38 6.35 -8.99
CA HIS A 341 4.75 6.73 -10.24
C HIS A 341 5.79 7.41 -11.16
N GLY A 342 6.08 6.77 -12.30
CA GLY A 342 6.97 7.32 -13.31
C GLY A 342 6.41 8.60 -13.90
N ALA A 343 6.90 9.75 -13.44
CA ALA A 343 6.78 11.00 -14.18
C ALA A 343 8.02 11.13 -15.06
N GLY A 344 7.93 10.66 -16.31
CA GLY A 344 8.81 11.16 -17.36
C GLY A 344 8.56 12.67 -17.58
N PRO A 345 9.47 13.38 -18.25
CA PRO A 345 9.25 14.79 -18.59
C PRO A 345 7.94 14.94 -19.36
N PHE A 346 7.02 15.75 -18.83
CA PHE A 346 5.82 16.14 -19.56
C PHE A 346 6.20 17.27 -20.51
N GLU A 347 6.29 16.96 -21.80
CA GLU A 347 6.07 18.00 -22.82
C GLU A 347 4.56 18.23 -22.93
N ILE A 348 4.13 19.44 -22.59
CA ILE A 348 2.79 19.90 -22.94
C ILE A 348 2.77 20.08 -24.45
N VAL A 349 2.42 19.02 -25.18
CA VAL A 349 2.01 19.16 -26.58
C VAL A 349 0.66 19.87 -26.55
N GLN A 350 0.67 21.18 -26.85
CA GLN A 350 -0.54 21.90 -27.19
C GLN A 350 -1.14 21.25 -28.44
N THR A 351 -2.05 20.31 -28.23
CA THR A 351 -2.90 19.82 -29.31
C THR A 351 -3.88 20.93 -29.62
N ARG A 352 -3.81 21.46 -30.84
CA ARG A 352 -4.86 22.31 -31.41
C ARG A 352 -6.20 21.61 -31.22
N GLU A 353 -7.20 22.35 -30.74
CA GLU A 353 -8.58 21.87 -30.68
C GLU A 353 -8.96 21.25 -32.03
N PRO A 354 -9.34 19.96 -32.06
CA PRO A 354 -9.93 19.39 -33.26
C PRO A 354 -11.24 20.11 -33.53
N GLN A 355 -11.40 20.66 -34.73
CA GLN A 355 -12.71 21.12 -35.18
C GLN A 355 -13.71 19.97 -35.06
N ALA A 356 -14.79 20.22 -34.33
CA ALA A 356 -15.84 19.24 -34.11
C ALA A 356 -16.39 18.77 -35.47
N PRO A 357 -16.38 17.46 -35.79
CA PRO A 357 -17.05 16.98 -36.98
C PRO A 357 -18.55 17.25 -36.83
N SER A 358 -19.16 17.78 -37.89
CA SER A 358 -20.60 18.03 -37.98
C SER A 358 -21.37 16.72 -37.79
N THR A 359 -21.80 16.45 -36.56
CA THR A 359 -22.58 15.27 -36.24
C THR A 359 -24.03 15.52 -36.65
N ARG A 360 -24.48 14.81 -37.68
CA ARG A 360 -25.91 14.67 -37.98
C ARG A 360 -26.60 14.13 -36.72
N SER A 361 -27.50 14.94 -36.17
CA SER A 361 -28.42 14.58 -35.08
C SER A 361 -29.20 13.33 -35.47
N ARG A 362 -28.77 12.16 -34.96
CA ARG A 362 -29.61 10.96 -34.92
C ARG A 362 -30.40 11.04 -33.61
N LYS A 363 -31.72 11.18 -33.72
CA LYS A 363 -32.61 11.06 -32.55
C LYS A 363 -32.30 9.74 -31.82
N PRO A 364 -32.11 9.75 -30.49
CA PRO A 364 -31.88 8.52 -29.75
C PRO A 364 -33.10 7.60 -29.95
N LYS A 365 -32.86 6.37 -30.40
CA LYS A 365 -33.90 5.32 -30.32
C LYS A 365 -34.29 5.19 -28.85
N GLN A 366 -35.59 5.21 -28.54
CA GLN A 366 -36.08 4.88 -27.21
C GLN A 366 -35.45 3.54 -26.80
N ALA A 367 -34.72 3.55 -25.69
CA ALA A 367 -34.18 2.32 -25.11
C ALA A 367 -35.37 1.48 -24.66
N GLU A 368 -35.45 0.23 -25.11
CA GLU A 368 -36.36 -0.75 -24.50
C GLU A 368 -36.04 -0.81 -23.01
N VAL A 369 -37.03 -0.48 -22.18
CA VAL A 369 -36.91 -0.62 -20.73
C VAL A 369 -36.99 -2.12 -20.45
N LEU A 370 -35.84 -2.74 -20.21
CA LEU A 370 -35.78 -4.10 -19.67
C LEU A 370 -36.35 -4.06 -18.25
N GLU A 371 -37.49 -4.71 -18.02
CA GLU A 371 -37.98 -4.96 -16.67
C GLU A 371 -37.04 -5.97 -15.98
N LEU A 372 -36.26 -5.48 -15.02
CA LEU A 372 -35.34 -6.29 -14.23
C LEU A 372 -36.11 -6.99 -13.12
N ASN A 373 -36.06 -8.32 -13.06
CA ASN A 373 -36.55 -9.06 -11.91
C ASN A 373 -35.69 -8.79 -10.66
N LEU A 374 -36.18 -9.17 -9.47
CA LEU A 374 -35.48 -8.96 -8.20
C LEU A 374 -34.06 -9.54 -8.18
N GLN A 375 -33.84 -10.69 -8.80
CA GLN A 375 -32.51 -11.32 -8.86
C GLN A 375 -31.53 -10.49 -9.70
N HIS A 376 -31.97 -9.97 -10.84
CA HIS A 376 -31.17 -9.07 -11.69
C HIS A 376 -30.84 -7.76 -10.96
N GLN A 377 -31.79 -7.22 -10.20
CA GLN A 377 -31.58 -6.02 -9.39
C GLN A 377 -30.52 -6.26 -8.31
N PHE A 378 -30.60 -7.36 -7.55
CA PHE A 378 -29.60 -7.71 -6.54
C PHE A 378 -28.22 -8.01 -7.15
N ALA A 379 -28.17 -8.70 -8.31
CA ALA A 379 -26.93 -8.96 -9.02
C ALA A 379 -26.24 -7.65 -9.45
N LEU A 380 -27.00 -6.68 -9.94
CA LEU A 380 -26.48 -5.35 -10.27
C LEU A 380 -26.02 -4.59 -9.03
N CYS A 381 -26.78 -4.64 -7.91
CA CYS A 381 -26.34 -4.05 -6.65
C CYS A 381 -25.00 -4.65 -6.20
N HIS A 382 -24.83 -5.97 -6.23
CA HIS A 382 -23.55 -6.61 -5.90
C HIS A 382 -22.43 -6.25 -6.86
N LEU A 383 -22.68 -6.23 -8.18
CA LEU A 383 -21.67 -5.89 -9.19
C LEU A 383 -21.22 -4.42 -9.12
N THR A 384 -22.05 -3.54 -8.58
CA THR A 384 -21.76 -2.11 -8.41
C THR A 384 -21.35 -1.74 -6.99
N ASP A 385 -21.32 -2.71 -6.07
CA ASP A 385 -20.97 -2.49 -4.67
C ASP A 385 -19.48 -2.13 -4.53
N SER A 386 -19.18 -1.10 -3.74
CA SER A 386 -17.81 -0.65 -3.53
C SER A 386 -16.94 -1.63 -2.74
N SER A 387 -17.57 -2.58 -2.04
CA SER A 387 -16.91 -3.67 -1.31
C SER A 387 -16.56 -4.88 -2.19
N LEU A 388 -16.95 -4.87 -3.47
CA LEU A 388 -16.67 -5.97 -4.39
C LEU A 388 -15.15 -6.21 -4.46
N PRO A 389 -14.65 -7.43 -4.17
CA PRO A 389 -13.22 -7.68 -3.95
C PRO A 389 -12.45 -7.86 -5.27
N VAL A 390 -12.60 -6.90 -6.19
CA VAL A 390 -11.96 -6.90 -7.52
C VAL A 390 -10.63 -6.16 -7.52
N GLY A 391 -10.15 -5.72 -6.35
CA GLY A 391 -9.04 -4.78 -6.20
C GLY A 391 -9.56 -3.34 -6.18
N GLY A 392 -8.80 -2.43 -5.57
CA GLY A 392 -9.20 -1.02 -5.51
C GLY A 392 -9.47 -0.44 -6.89
N PHE A 393 -10.21 0.66 -6.95
CA PHE A 393 -10.27 1.54 -8.12
C PHE A 393 -8.85 2.07 -8.40
N ALA A 394 -8.05 1.25 -9.07
CA ALA A 394 -6.68 1.56 -9.42
C ALA A 394 -6.75 2.51 -10.60
N HIS A 395 -6.91 3.78 -10.26
CA HIS A 395 -6.54 5.01 -10.93
C HIS A 395 -7.55 6.04 -10.46
N SER A 396 -7.06 7.06 -9.76
CA SER A 396 -7.85 8.20 -9.28
C SER A 396 -8.48 9.02 -10.44
N GLY A 397 -8.43 8.52 -11.67
CA GLY A 397 -8.90 9.19 -12.89
C GLY A 397 -8.11 10.44 -13.22
N GLY A 398 -6.92 10.59 -12.64
CA GLY A 398 -6.15 11.83 -12.68
C GLY A 398 -6.71 12.91 -11.74
N ILE A 399 -7.59 12.58 -10.78
CA ILE A 399 -8.13 13.56 -9.82
C ILE A 399 -7.02 14.16 -8.93
N GLU A 400 -6.01 13.36 -8.59
CA GLU A 400 -4.84 13.80 -7.81
C GLU A 400 -4.02 14.80 -8.63
N ALA A 401 -3.81 14.53 -9.92
CA ALA A 401 -3.15 15.46 -10.83
C ALA A 401 -4.00 16.72 -11.05
N ALA A 402 -5.31 16.61 -11.22
CA ALA A 402 -6.21 17.74 -11.36
C ALA A 402 -6.24 18.62 -10.11
N LEU A 403 -6.14 18.01 -8.93
CA LEU A 403 -6.00 18.72 -7.66
C LEU A 403 -4.65 19.44 -7.57
N GLN A 404 -3.55 18.77 -7.92
CA GLN A 404 -2.20 19.36 -7.94
C GLN A 404 -2.07 20.53 -8.93
N LEU A 405 -2.78 20.45 -10.06
CA LEU A 405 -2.83 21.51 -11.09
C LEU A 405 -3.82 22.63 -10.73
N GLY A 406 -4.48 22.55 -9.58
CA GLY A 406 -5.47 23.53 -9.16
C GLY A 406 -6.75 23.57 -9.99
N LEU A 407 -6.99 22.56 -10.84
CA LEU A 407 -8.17 22.45 -11.71
C LEU A 407 -9.46 22.15 -10.90
N LEU A 408 -9.30 21.74 -9.64
CA LEU A 408 -10.38 21.47 -8.70
C LEU A 408 -10.50 22.56 -7.62
N ASN A 409 -9.71 23.64 -7.70
CA ASN A 409 -9.67 24.69 -6.68
C ASN A 409 -10.97 25.50 -6.64
N ARG A 410 -11.31 25.97 -5.43
CA ARG A 410 -12.42 26.90 -5.17
C ARG A 410 -12.07 28.28 -5.74
N ARG A 411 -13.05 28.97 -6.34
CA ARG A 411 -12.92 30.41 -6.59
C ARG A 411 -12.97 31.14 -5.24
N GLU A 412 -12.09 32.12 -5.02
CA GLU A 412 -12.12 32.94 -3.81
C GLU A 412 -13.50 33.60 -3.64
N GLY A 413 -14.11 33.44 -2.46
CA GLY A 413 -15.40 34.05 -2.10
C GLY A 413 -16.61 33.12 -2.13
N ASP A 414 -16.48 31.88 -2.62
CA ASP A 414 -17.62 30.95 -2.72
C ASP A 414 -17.38 29.67 -1.89
N VAL A 415 -17.96 29.65 -0.69
CA VAL A 415 -17.74 28.59 0.32
C VAL A 415 -18.42 27.27 -0.09
N ASP A 416 -19.36 27.30 -1.02
CA ASP A 416 -20.21 26.15 -1.42
C ASP A 416 -20.00 25.65 -2.87
N SER A 417 -19.07 26.24 -3.65
CA SER A 417 -18.86 25.87 -5.06
C SER A 417 -18.23 24.47 -5.22
N VAL A 418 -19.05 23.45 -5.52
CA VAL A 418 -18.63 22.08 -5.91
C VAL A 418 -18.37 21.97 -7.43
N ASP A 419 -18.43 23.08 -8.17
CA ASP A 419 -18.54 23.04 -9.63
C ASP A 419 -17.27 22.53 -10.34
N GLY A 420 -16.07 22.81 -9.81
CA GLY A 420 -14.82 22.26 -10.36
C GLY A 420 -14.75 20.74 -10.28
N LEU A 421 -15.02 20.18 -9.09
CA LEU A 421 -15.08 18.74 -8.88
C LEU A 421 -16.24 18.09 -9.66
N ARG A 422 -17.42 18.70 -9.63
CA ARG A 422 -18.59 18.24 -10.39
C ARG A 422 -18.29 18.17 -11.89
N ASN A 423 -17.66 19.19 -12.45
CA ASN A 423 -17.27 19.23 -13.86
C ASN A 423 -16.20 18.19 -14.16
N PHE A 424 -15.19 18.05 -13.29
CA PHE A 424 -14.16 17.03 -13.44
C PHE A 424 -14.74 15.62 -13.44
N VAL A 425 -15.58 15.28 -12.45
CA VAL A 425 -16.26 13.99 -12.35
C VAL A 425 -17.14 13.77 -13.58
N LYS A 426 -17.92 14.77 -14.02
CA LYS A 426 -18.74 14.68 -15.24
C LYS A 426 -17.90 14.36 -16.47
N MET A 427 -16.78 15.06 -16.66
CA MET A 427 -15.88 14.84 -17.81
C MET A 427 -15.18 13.48 -17.73
N LEU A 428 -14.75 13.06 -16.53
CA LEU A 428 -14.17 11.75 -16.30
C LEU A 428 -15.17 10.63 -16.59
N SER A 429 -16.41 10.76 -16.10
CA SER A 429 -17.50 9.80 -16.38
C SER A 429 -17.81 9.73 -17.88
N LEU A 430 -17.86 10.86 -18.58
CA LEU A 430 -18.07 10.89 -20.03
C LEU A 430 -16.91 10.23 -20.79
N SER A 431 -15.67 10.48 -20.38
CA SER A 431 -14.48 9.86 -20.96
C SER A 431 -14.49 8.34 -20.74
N ALA A 432 -14.75 7.90 -19.50
CA ALA A 432 -14.87 6.50 -19.15
C ALA A 432 -15.99 5.80 -19.93
N LEU A 433 -17.16 6.44 -20.07
CA LEU A 433 -18.27 5.90 -20.85
C LEU A 433 -17.92 5.79 -22.35
N ARG A 434 -17.28 6.82 -22.92
CA ARG A 434 -16.89 6.85 -24.34
C ARG A 434 -15.93 5.74 -24.70
N LEU A 435 -15.00 5.42 -23.80
CA LEU A 435 -14.04 4.33 -24.00
C LEU A 435 -14.63 3.00 -23.52
N GLN A 436 -14.73 2.80 -22.21
CA GLN A 436 -15.08 1.51 -21.62
C GLN A 436 -16.51 1.05 -21.95
N GLY A 437 -17.46 1.98 -22.08
CA GLY A 437 -18.86 1.64 -22.38
C GLY A 437 -19.03 0.92 -23.72
N GLN A 438 -18.20 1.22 -24.71
CA GLN A 438 -18.24 0.55 -26.02
C GLN A 438 -17.78 -0.90 -25.93
N PHE A 439 -16.68 -1.14 -25.21
CA PHE A 439 -16.13 -2.49 -24.99
C PHE A 439 -17.04 -3.33 -24.10
N LEU A 440 -17.64 -2.73 -23.07
CA LEU A 440 -18.64 -3.39 -22.22
C LEU A 440 -19.85 -3.83 -23.04
N ARG A 441 -20.41 -2.93 -23.86
CA ARG A 441 -21.55 -3.26 -24.73
C ARG A 441 -21.20 -4.34 -25.75
N ARG A 442 -20.02 -4.27 -26.36
CA ARG A 442 -19.56 -5.28 -27.31
C ARG A 442 -19.40 -6.63 -26.62
N ALA A 443 -18.77 -6.67 -25.44
CA ALA A 443 -18.65 -7.88 -24.64
C ALA A 443 -20.01 -8.50 -24.29
N TYR A 444 -20.96 -7.67 -23.84
CA TYR A 444 -22.33 -8.13 -23.56
C TYR A 444 -22.98 -8.81 -24.78
N GLN A 445 -22.80 -8.23 -25.97
CA GLN A 445 -23.37 -8.76 -27.21
C GLN A 445 -22.67 -10.03 -27.70
N LEU A 446 -21.35 -10.13 -27.55
CA LEU A 446 -20.57 -11.30 -27.98
C LEU A 446 -21.00 -12.56 -27.24
N ASP A 447 -21.25 -12.46 -25.92
CA ASP A 447 -21.75 -13.59 -25.13
C ASP A 447 -23.14 -14.03 -25.57
N ARG A 448 -24.05 -13.08 -25.83
CA ARG A 448 -25.42 -13.36 -26.30
C ARG A 448 -25.48 -14.01 -27.67
N ARG A 449 -24.47 -13.80 -28.52
CA ARG A 449 -24.36 -14.39 -29.86
C ARG A 449 -23.62 -15.72 -29.86
N GLY A 450 -22.90 -16.05 -28.78
CA GLY A 450 -22.06 -17.24 -28.72
C GLY A 450 -20.82 -17.13 -29.61
N ASP A 451 -20.24 -15.93 -29.74
CA ASP A 451 -19.09 -15.67 -30.62
C ASP A 451 -17.80 -16.40 -30.17
N SER A 452 -16.90 -16.67 -31.12
CA SER A 452 -15.70 -17.51 -30.91
C SER A 452 -14.65 -16.88 -29.96
N LYS A 453 -13.74 -17.72 -29.46
CA LYS A 453 -12.63 -17.28 -28.58
C LYS A 453 -11.72 -16.23 -29.22
N ASP A 454 -11.55 -16.26 -30.53
CA ASP A 454 -10.66 -15.33 -31.26
C ASP A 454 -11.20 -13.90 -31.21
N VAL A 455 -12.52 -13.72 -31.39
CA VAL A 455 -13.19 -12.40 -31.32
C VAL A 455 -13.05 -11.76 -29.94
N TRP A 456 -12.99 -12.59 -28.90
CA TRP A 456 -12.78 -12.13 -27.53
C TRP A 456 -11.34 -11.68 -27.28
N GLN A 457 -10.35 -12.36 -27.87
CA GLN A 457 -8.94 -11.93 -27.81
C GLN A 457 -8.73 -10.61 -28.56
N GLU A 458 -9.35 -10.45 -29.73
CA GLU A 458 -9.35 -9.20 -30.49
C GLU A 458 -9.95 -8.05 -29.67
N LEU A 459 -11.07 -8.28 -28.97
CA LEU A 459 -11.68 -7.27 -28.11
C LEU A 459 -10.74 -6.80 -27.00
N ASP A 460 -10.05 -7.73 -26.33
CA ASP A 460 -9.10 -7.40 -25.27
C ASP A 460 -7.86 -6.70 -25.83
N ALA A 461 -7.36 -7.11 -26.99
CA ALA A 461 -6.22 -6.46 -27.66
C ALA A 461 -6.57 -5.03 -28.10
N GLU A 462 -7.75 -4.83 -28.66
CA GLU A 462 -8.25 -3.50 -29.06
C GLU A 462 -8.41 -2.61 -27.82
N LEU A 463 -9.01 -3.10 -26.74
CA LEU A 463 -9.12 -2.36 -25.48
C LEU A 463 -7.74 -2.04 -24.89
N HIS A 464 -6.81 -2.98 -24.92
CA HIS A 464 -5.43 -2.78 -24.45
C HIS A 464 -4.75 -1.64 -25.21
N ALA A 465 -4.91 -1.58 -26.53
CA ALA A 465 -4.32 -0.54 -27.37
C ALA A 465 -4.93 0.86 -27.10
N HIS A 466 -6.20 0.93 -26.69
CA HIS A 466 -6.88 2.20 -26.40
C HIS A 466 -6.64 2.73 -24.98
N LEU A 467 -6.15 1.90 -24.06
CA LEU A 467 -5.78 2.35 -22.71
C LEU A 467 -4.42 3.05 -22.76
N ALA A 468 -4.40 4.33 -22.40
CA ALA A 468 -3.17 5.13 -22.43
C ALA A 468 -2.20 4.69 -21.31
N GLY A 469 -1.10 4.03 -21.71
CA GLY A 469 0.04 3.71 -20.85
C GLY A 469 -0.07 2.38 -20.08
N GLY A 470 1.09 1.81 -19.76
CA GLY A 470 1.18 0.48 -19.14
C GLY A 470 0.51 0.35 -17.77
N LEU A 471 0.36 1.45 -17.02
CA LEU A 471 -0.34 1.48 -15.73
C LEU A 471 -1.85 1.31 -15.88
N ALA A 472 -2.47 1.98 -16.87
CA ALA A 472 -3.90 1.84 -17.13
C ALA A 472 -4.23 0.42 -17.60
N CYS A 473 -3.39 -0.15 -18.47
CA CYS A 473 -3.50 -1.53 -18.91
C CYS A 473 -3.39 -2.51 -17.74
N ARG A 474 -2.36 -2.38 -16.89
CA ARG A 474 -2.15 -3.26 -15.73
C ARG A 474 -3.31 -3.20 -14.74
N ALA A 475 -3.78 -2.01 -14.39
CA ALA A 475 -4.92 -1.84 -13.49
C ALA A 475 -6.19 -2.49 -14.04
N SER A 476 -6.49 -2.25 -15.31
CA SER A 476 -7.66 -2.84 -15.98
C SER A 476 -7.60 -4.37 -16.03
N LEU A 477 -6.43 -4.96 -16.26
CA LEU A 477 -6.22 -6.41 -16.24
C LEU A 477 -6.36 -7.00 -14.82
N LEU A 478 -5.83 -6.34 -13.79
CA LEU A 478 -5.97 -6.79 -12.40
C LEU A 478 -7.43 -6.79 -11.95
N GLN A 479 -8.17 -5.74 -12.30
CA GLN A 479 -9.61 -5.63 -12.03
C GLN A 479 -10.41 -6.69 -12.78
N GLY A 480 -10.12 -6.89 -14.07
CA GLY A 480 -10.74 -7.95 -14.85
C GLY A 480 -10.43 -9.35 -14.31
N ALA A 481 -9.21 -9.61 -13.83
CA ALA A 481 -8.87 -10.85 -13.14
C ALA A 481 -9.63 -11.02 -11.82
N GLY A 482 -9.86 -9.92 -11.08
CA GLY A 482 -10.73 -9.90 -9.90
C GLY A 482 -12.15 -10.32 -10.21
N LEU A 483 -12.75 -9.70 -11.23
CA LEU A 483 -14.09 -10.04 -11.72
C LEU A 483 -14.16 -11.48 -12.22
N SER A 484 -13.11 -11.96 -12.89
CA SER A 484 -13.04 -13.33 -13.40
C SER A 484 -13.08 -14.36 -12.28
N ARG A 485 -12.39 -14.10 -11.16
CA ARG A 485 -12.43 -14.98 -9.97
C ARG A 485 -13.82 -15.05 -9.35
N LEU A 486 -14.56 -13.93 -9.34
CA LEU A 486 -15.95 -13.89 -8.89
C LEU A 486 -16.87 -14.62 -9.87
N GLY A 487 -16.71 -14.36 -11.17
CA GLY A 487 -17.46 -14.99 -12.24
C GLY A 487 -17.36 -16.52 -12.26
N ARG A 488 -16.18 -17.09 -11.95
CA ARG A 488 -16.03 -18.56 -11.82
C ARG A 488 -16.96 -19.15 -10.77
N ARG A 489 -17.23 -18.41 -9.69
CA ARG A 489 -18.11 -18.87 -8.60
C ARG A 489 -19.58 -18.58 -8.88
N TRP A 490 -19.88 -17.51 -9.60
CA TRP A 490 -21.26 -17.07 -9.84
C TRP A 490 -21.88 -17.69 -11.09
N CYS A 491 -21.10 -17.90 -12.14
CA CYS A 491 -21.61 -18.32 -13.46
C CYS A 491 -20.58 -19.12 -14.27
N GLU A 492 -19.69 -19.86 -13.62
CA GLU A 492 -18.70 -20.76 -14.26
C GLU A 492 -17.84 -20.07 -15.35
N LEU A 493 -17.51 -18.79 -15.12
CA LEU A 493 -16.79 -17.98 -16.10
C LEU A 493 -15.33 -18.43 -16.29
N ASP A 494 -15.02 -19.08 -17.42
CA ASP A 494 -13.65 -19.49 -17.77
C ASP A 494 -12.95 -18.50 -18.72
N ARG A 495 -12.78 -17.26 -18.26
CA ARG A 495 -12.01 -16.25 -18.98
C ARG A 495 -11.36 -15.24 -18.04
N SER A 496 -10.22 -14.71 -18.48
CA SER A 496 -9.62 -13.48 -17.97
C SER A 496 -9.45 -12.46 -19.08
N GLY A 497 -9.59 -11.18 -18.76
CA GLY A 497 -9.44 -10.08 -19.71
C GLY A 497 -9.40 -8.75 -18.98
N HIS A 498 -9.55 -7.67 -19.72
CA HIS A 498 -9.68 -6.34 -19.15
C HIS A 498 -11.00 -6.17 -18.38
N PHE A 499 -11.04 -5.20 -17.45
CA PHE A 499 -12.23 -4.91 -16.64
C PHE A 499 -13.51 -4.80 -17.49
N ALA A 500 -13.52 -3.95 -18.52
CA ALA A 500 -14.73 -3.68 -19.29
C ALA A 500 -15.23 -4.91 -20.07
N SER A 501 -14.32 -5.76 -20.57
CA SER A 501 -14.69 -6.97 -21.30
C SER A 501 -15.27 -8.04 -20.36
N VAL A 502 -14.64 -8.26 -19.20
CA VAL A 502 -15.12 -9.24 -18.21
C VAL A 502 -16.40 -8.76 -17.53
N PHE A 503 -16.52 -7.47 -17.21
CA PHE A 503 -17.71 -6.90 -16.61
C PHE A 503 -18.92 -6.99 -17.55
N GLY A 504 -18.75 -6.65 -18.84
CA GLY A 504 -19.82 -6.79 -19.83
C GLY A 504 -20.29 -8.23 -20.01
N LEU A 505 -19.36 -9.19 -19.97
CA LEU A 505 -19.66 -10.63 -19.97
C LEU A 505 -20.45 -11.06 -18.72
N LEU A 506 -20.06 -10.61 -17.52
CA LEU A 506 -20.80 -10.88 -16.29
C LEU A 506 -22.22 -10.31 -16.35
N CYS A 507 -22.39 -9.09 -16.85
CA CYS A 507 -23.71 -8.51 -17.06
C CYS A 507 -24.57 -9.34 -18.03
N ALA A 508 -23.99 -9.92 -19.08
CA ALA A 508 -24.73 -10.80 -20.00
C ALA A 508 -25.21 -12.07 -19.30
N ARG A 509 -24.33 -12.71 -18.53
CA ARG A 509 -24.62 -13.95 -17.79
C ARG A 509 -25.56 -13.79 -16.60
N GLN A 510 -25.70 -12.57 -16.08
CA GLN A 510 -26.64 -12.26 -14.99
C GLN A 510 -27.99 -11.75 -15.52
N ALA A 511 -28.12 -11.48 -16.82
CA ALA A 511 -29.33 -10.97 -17.45
C ALA A 511 -30.09 -12.01 -18.30
N GLY A 512 -29.47 -13.16 -18.57
CA GLY A 512 -30.09 -14.32 -19.23
C GLY A 512 -30.17 -15.47 -18.25
#